data_AF-A0A925D9U0-F1
#
_entry.id   AF-A0A925D9U0-F1
#
_cell.length_a   1.000
_cell.length_b   1.000
_cell.length_c   1.000
_cell.angle_alpha   90.00
_cell.angle_beta   90.00
_cell.angle_gamma   90.00
#
_symmetry.space_group_name_H-M   'P 1'
#
loop_
_entity.id
_entity.type
_entity.pdbx_description
1 polymer ?
#
loop_
_entity_poly.entity_id
_entity_poly.type
_entity_poly.pdbx_seq_one_letter_code
_entity_poly.pdbx_strand_id
1 'polypeptide(L)'
;SEVDEQHFPTELRRQMAANGLRCGIVGMQLPPKLKEALDASEPGGVERGEDSLADPELDRAPRRIQCRGGQRAKILVTKQLDMFSLLLLEDNHVRGLLLCQAQCLFGLKAYPQGDGRAKIELTPEVEHGEMKTQFIGRDGSVLPQLGQDRVVLDKLRLSAMLAPGHVLMISGTPDVKGAGSSFFTETDSGTTYRRILLVRLAVTQYDDLFAPDQMVVPLATPGE
;
A
#
# COMPACT_ATOMS: atom_id res chain seq x y z
N SER A 1 13.41 13.27 -14.74
CA SER A 1 12.90 14.45 -14.00
C SER A 1 11.38 14.38 -13.79
N GLU A 2 10.73 13.21 -13.89
CA GLU A 2 9.25 13.12 -14.05
C GLU A 2 8.48 12.64 -12.82
N VAL A 3 9.19 12.27 -11.74
CA VAL A 3 8.60 11.78 -10.49
C VAL A 3 8.87 12.83 -9.41
N ASP A 4 7.82 13.35 -8.78
CA ASP A 4 7.92 14.27 -7.66
C ASP A 4 8.03 13.50 -6.33
N GLU A 5 9.26 13.35 -5.83
CA GLU A 5 9.51 12.80 -4.50
C GLU A 5 9.34 13.86 -3.40
N GLN A 6 9.44 15.16 -3.73
CA GLN A 6 9.39 16.24 -2.74
C GLN A 6 8.01 16.42 -2.12
N HIS A 7 6.97 15.81 -2.70
CA HIS A 7 5.67 15.66 -2.07
C HIS A 7 5.75 15.03 -0.67
N PHE A 8 6.72 14.13 -0.43
CA PHE A 8 6.89 13.47 0.84
C PHE A 8 7.87 14.22 1.77
N PRO A 9 7.57 14.27 3.10
CA PRO A 9 8.47 14.86 4.07
C PRO A 9 9.89 14.30 3.98
N THR A 10 10.88 15.17 4.18
CA THR A 10 12.30 14.79 4.10
C THR A 10 12.65 13.63 5.02
N GLU A 11 12.07 13.58 6.22
CA GLU A 11 12.34 12.51 7.18
C GLU A 11 11.85 11.15 6.68
N LEU A 12 10.61 11.09 6.18
CA LEU A 12 10.07 9.87 5.58
C LEU A 12 10.93 9.40 4.40
N ARG A 13 11.33 10.31 3.51
CA ARG A 13 12.20 9.97 2.38
C ARG A 13 13.55 9.42 2.83
N ARG A 14 14.15 10.01 3.87
CA ARG A 14 15.41 9.50 4.46
C ARG A 14 15.20 8.11 5.01
N GLN A 15 14.14 7.88 5.78
CA GLN A 15 13.86 6.59 6.38
C GLN A 15 13.58 5.50 5.33
N MET A 16 12.84 5.82 4.28
CA MET A 16 12.63 4.93 3.14
C MET A 16 13.95 4.62 2.43
N ALA A 17 14.74 5.64 2.08
CA ALA A 17 16.01 5.44 1.38
C ALA A 17 17.00 4.62 2.20
N ALA A 18 17.00 4.80 3.52
CA ALA A 18 17.82 4.02 4.45
C ALA A 18 17.40 2.53 4.47
N ASN A 19 16.11 2.25 4.25
CA ASN A 19 15.55 0.91 4.06
C ASN A 19 15.52 0.44 2.60
N GLY A 20 16.16 1.16 1.68
CA GLY A 20 16.27 0.79 0.27
C GLY A 20 15.02 1.05 -0.58
N LEU A 21 14.09 1.88 -0.08
CA LEU A 21 12.83 2.23 -0.73
C LEU A 21 12.84 3.69 -1.20
N ARG A 22 12.07 3.98 -2.25
CA ARG A 22 11.76 5.33 -2.70
C ARG A 22 10.32 5.42 -3.16
N CYS A 23 9.76 6.61 -3.08
CA CYS A 23 8.41 6.88 -3.56
C CYS A 23 8.31 8.29 -4.13
N GLY A 24 7.30 8.49 -4.96
CA GLY A 24 6.98 9.81 -5.50
C GLY A 24 5.65 9.79 -6.24
N ILE A 25 5.16 10.98 -6.54
CA ILE A 25 3.96 11.16 -7.35
C ILE A 25 4.37 11.41 -8.79
N VAL A 26 3.69 10.72 -9.71
CA VAL A 26 3.71 11.00 -11.13
C VAL A 26 2.40 11.68 -11.47
N GLY A 27 2.47 12.73 -12.29
CA GLY A 27 1.30 13.43 -12.78
C GLY A 27 0.41 12.56 -13.69
N MET A 28 -0.53 13.19 -14.40
CA MET A 28 -1.48 12.47 -15.25
C MET A 28 -0.84 11.69 -16.40
N GLN A 29 0.32 12.14 -16.88
CA GLN A 29 1.05 11.48 -17.96
C GLN A 29 2.18 10.63 -17.37
N LEU A 30 2.07 9.32 -17.58
CA LEU A 30 3.13 8.39 -17.21
C LEU A 30 4.35 8.57 -18.13
N PRO A 31 5.57 8.49 -17.57
CA PRO A 31 6.81 8.40 -18.35
C PRO A 31 6.69 7.37 -19.48
N PRO A 32 7.17 7.65 -20.71
CA PRO A 32 7.03 6.74 -21.85
C PRO A 32 7.52 5.32 -21.56
N LYS A 33 8.67 5.18 -20.92
CA LYS A 33 9.24 3.88 -20.53
C LYS A 33 8.37 3.10 -19.55
N LEU A 34 7.67 3.80 -18.65
CA LEU A 34 6.78 3.18 -17.68
C LEU A 34 5.48 2.72 -18.36
N LYS A 35 4.99 3.53 -19.30
CA LYS A 35 3.85 3.19 -20.14
C LYS A 35 4.15 1.97 -21.01
N GLU A 36 5.30 1.93 -21.68
CA GLU A 36 5.75 0.78 -22.47
C GLU A 36 5.85 -0.50 -21.62
N ALA A 37 6.40 -0.40 -20.40
CA ALA A 37 6.48 -1.55 -19.49
C ALA A 37 5.09 -2.05 -19.03
N LEU A 38 4.13 -1.15 -18.85
CA LEU A 38 2.74 -1.50 -18.54
C LEU A 38 2.03 -2.12 -19.74
N ASP A 39 2.20 -1.55 -20.94
CA ASP A 39 1.56 -2.03 -22.17
C ASP A 39 2.12 -3.40 -22.60
N ALA A 40 3.38 -3.70 -22.25
CA ALA A 40 4.00 -5.01 -22.44
C ALA A 40 3.57 -6.07 -21.41
N SER A 41 2.88 -5.67 -20.33
CA SER A 41 2.32 -6.59 -19.35
C SER A 41 0.93 -7.04 -19.82
N GLU A 42 0.65 -8.35 -19.79
CA GLU A 42 -0.64 -8.84 -20.30
C GLU A 42 -1.83 -8.28 -19.52
N PRO A 43 -2.92 -7.85 -20.20
CA PRO A 43 -4.10 -7.29 -19.56
C PRO A 43 -4.93 -8.38 -18.87
N GLY A 44 -4.58 -8.71 -17.63
CA GLY A 44 -5.40 -9.49 -16.68
C GLY A 44 -6.33 -8.59 -15.87
N GLY A 45 -7.26 -7.90 -16.54
CA GLY A 45 -8.17 -6.96 -15.89
C GLY A 45 -9.23 -7.62 -15.00
N VAL A 46 -8.83 -8.11 -13.82
CA VAL A 46 -9.76 -8.63 -12.81
C VAL A 46 -10.20 -7.46 -11.92
N GLU A 47 -11.51 -7.18 -11.89
CA GLU A 47 -12.08 -6.27 -10.90
C GLU A 47 -12.29 -7.02 -9.59
N ARG A 48 -11.70 -6.52 -8.49
CA ARG A 48 -11.83 -7.15 -7.17
C ARG A 48 -12.26 -6.13 -6.14
N GLY A 49 -13.35 -6.44 -5.45
CA GLY A 49 -13.80 -5.68 -4.29
C GLY A 49 -12.96 -5.99 -3.05
N GLU A 50 -12.90 -5.04 -2.13
CA GLU A 50 -12.25 -5.17 -0.81
C GLU A 50 -12.72 -6.39 0.01
N ASP A 51 -14.00 -6.77 -0.10
CA ASP A 51 -14.62 -7.86 0.66
C ASP A 51 -14.46 -9.25 -0.01
N SER A 52 -13.63 -9.38 -1.04
CA SER A 52 -13.39 -10.68 -1.66
C SER A 52 -12.77 -11.64 -0.64
N LEU A 53 -13.51 -12.69 -0.25
CA LEU A 53 -13.09 -13.67 0.75
C LEU A 53 -11.89 -14.52 0.33
N ALA A 54 -11.61 -14.59 -0.98
CA ALA A 54 -10.36 -15.17 -1.46
C ALA A 54 -9.20 -14.24 -1.05
N ASP A 55 -8.04 -14.80 -0.70
CA ASP A 55 -6.84 -13.96 -0.56
C ASP A 55 -6.41 -13.45 -1.94
N PRO A 56 -5.86 -12.21 -2.03
CA PRO A 56 -5.24 -11.76 -3.26
C PRO A 56 -4.25 -12.80 -3.78
N GLU A 57 -4.22 -13.04 -5.08
CA GLU A 57 -3.11 -13.76 -5.69
C GLU A 57 -2.07 -12.75 -6.15
N LEU A 58 -0.81 -13.18 -6.25
CA LEU A 58 0.23 -12.35 -6.84
C LEU A 58 -0.03 -12.24 -8.35
N ASP A 59 -0.81 -11.24 -8.72
CA ASP A 59 -1.05 -10.89 -10.11
C ASP A 59 -0.18 -9.70 -10.50
N ARG A 60 0.56 -9.87 -11.61
CA ARG A 60 1.41 -8.83 -12.22
C ARG A 60 0.62 -7.99 -13.22
N ALA A 61 -0.59 -8.40 -13.60
CA ALA A 61 -1.45 -7.64 -14.46
C ALA A 61 -2.03 -6.39 -13.77
N PRO A 62 -2.35 -5.34 -14.55
CA PRO A 62 -3.09 -4.19 -14.03
C PRO A 62 -4.47 -4.62 -13.50
N ARG A 63 -4.75 -4.31 -12.24
CA ARG A 63 -6.06 -4.59 -11.61
C ARG A 63 -6.72 -3.34 -11.06
N ARG A 64 -8.06 -3.38 -10.98
CA ARG A 64 -8.86 -2.34 -10.33
C ARG A 64 -9.29 -2.81 -8.94
N ILE A 65 -8.98 -2.01 -7.93
CA ILE A 65 -9.39 -2.24 -6.54
C ILE A 65 -10.44 -1.18 -6.20
N GLN A 66 -11.67 -1.61 -5.96
CA GLN A 66 -12.71 -0.71 -5.46
C GLN A 66 -12.55 -0.55 -3.96
N CYS A 67 -12.23 0.67 -3.52
CA CYS A 67 -11.99 0.95 -2.11
C CYS A 67 -13.15 1.72 -1.46
N ARG A 68 -13.62 1.27 -0.31
CA ARG A 68 -14.51 2.02 0.58
C ARG A 68 -13.67 2.90 1.49
N GLY A 69 -14.19 4.09 1.80
CA GLY A 69 -13.51 5.07 2.65
C GLY A 69 -12.96 4.46 3.94
N GLY A 70 -11.64 4.51 4.11
CA GLY A 70 -10.93 4.03 5.30
C GLY A 70 -10.85 2.50 5.49
N GLN A 71 -11.48 1.71 4.62
CA GLN A 71 -11.31 0.26 4.64
C GLN A 71 -9.95 -0.13 4.04
N ARG A 72 -9.40 -1.24 4.54
CA ARG A 72 -8.06 -1.68 4.18
C ARG A 72 -8.13 -2.75 3.08
N ALA A 73 -7.66 -2.39 1.88
CA ALA A 73 -7.35 -3.34 0.82
C ALA A 73 -5.92 -3.88 0.95
N LYS A 74 -5.64 -5.04 0.32
CA LYS A 74 -4.30 -5.63 0.23
C LYS A 74 -3.75 -5.49 -1.20
N ILE A 75 -2.46 -5.17 -1.30
CA ILE A 75 -1.69 -5.26 -2.55
C ILE A 75 -0.52 -6.21 -2.36
N LEU A 76 -0.62 -7.44 -2.85
CA LEU A 76 0.52 -8.37 -2.85
C LEU A 76 1.62 -7.92 -3.80
N VAL A 77 2.88 -8.10 -3.39
CA VAL A 77 4.07 -7.70 -4.15
C VAL A 77 5.00 -8.88 -4.41
N THR A 78 5.04 -9.86 -3.50
CA THR A 78 5.83 -11.08 -3.66
C THR A 78 4.96 -12.32 -3.53
N LYS A 79 5.47 -13.44 -4.04
CA LYS A 79 4.93 -14.76 -3.72
C LYS A 79 5.27 -15.10 -2.27
N GLN A 80 4.58 -16.09 -1.71
CA GLN A 80 4.94 -16.65 -0.42
C GLN A 80 6.29 -17.38 -0.53
N LEU A 81 7.17 -17.13 0.44
CA LEU A 81 8.47 -17.78 0.58
C LEU A 81 8.49 -18.57 1.88
N ASP A 82 8.99 -19.81 1.83
CA ASP A 82 9.05 -20.68 3.01
C ASP A 82 9.90 -20.08 4.13
N MET A 83 10.99 -19.40 3.74
CA MET A 83 11.87 -18.68 4.65
C MET A 83 12.23 -17.33 4.06
N PHE A 84 12.07 -16.29 4.85
CA PHE A 84 12.21 -14.90 4.43
C PHE A 84 13.00 -14.10 5.45
N SER A 85 14.05 -13.43 4.99
CA SER A 85 14.86 -12.52 5.80
C SER A 85 14.47 -11.08 5.49
N LEU A 86 14.10 -10.33 6.53
CA LEU A 86 13.81 -8.91 6.46
C LEU A 86 14.83 -8.14 7.28
N LEU A 87 15.51 -7.21 6.62
CA LEU A 87 16.42 -6.26 7.27
C LEU A 87 15.75 -4.88 7.29
N LEU A 88 15.62 -4.31 8.48
CA LEU A 88 15.02 -2.99 8.72
C LEU A 88 16.01 -2.11 9.45
N LEU A 89 16.09 -0.85 9.04
CA LEU A 89 16.76 0.19 9.78
C LEU A 89 15.71 1.07 10.46
N GLU A 90 15.63 0.99 11.78
CA GLU A 90 14.71 1.74 12.62
C GLU A 90 15.46 2.39 13.78
N ASP A 91 15.24 3.68 14.03
CA ASP A 91 15.89 4.43 15.12
C ASP A 91 17.42 4.26 15.14
N ASN A 92 18.02 4.24 13.94
CA ASN A 92 19.46 4.02 13.72
C ASN A 92 19.99 2.64 14.15
N HIS A 93 19.11 1.66 14.35
CA HIS A 93 19.45 0.27 14.63
C HIS A 93 19.00 -0.64 13.50
N VAL A 94 19.87 -1.57 13.11
CA VAL A 94 19.52 -2.61 12.14
C VAL A 94 18.87 -3.77 12.88
N ARG A 95 17.62 -4.07 12.52
CA ARG A 95 16.87 -5.22 12.99
C ARG A 95 16.74 -6.23 11.86
N GLY A 96 17.18 -7.47 12.11
CA GLY A 96 16.91 -8.61 11.25
C GLY A 96 15.74 -9.43 11.78
N LEU A 97 14.84 -9.85 10.89
CA LEU A 97 13.77 -10.78 11.17
C LEU A 97 13.87 -11.96 10.22
N LEU A 98 13.78 -13.18 10.77
CA LEU A 98 13.61 -14.39 9.99
C LEU A 98 12.17 -14.87 10.16
N LEU A 99 11.43 -14.90 9.06
CA LEU A 99 10.01 -15.21 9.04
C LEU A 99 9.78 -16.46 8.18
N CYS A 100 8.88 -17.34 8.62
CA CYS A 100 8.48 -18.52 7.86
C CYS A 100 7.18 -18.25 7.10
N GLN A 101 7.02 -18.86 5.93
CA GLN A 101 5.81 -18.73 5.09
C GLN A 101 5.39 -17.28 4.88
N ALA A 102 6.35 -16.43 4.47
CA ALA A 102 6.17 -14.99 4.46
C ALA A 102 5.96 -14.42 3.06
N GLN A 103 5.17 -13.36 2.98
CA GLN A 103 4.91 -12.61 1.76
C GLN A 103 4.85 -11.10 2.02
N CYS A 104 5.40 -10.32 1.08
CA CYS A 104 5.39 -8.86 1.15
C CYS A 104 4.16 -8.30 0.46
N LEU A 105 3.55 -7.31 1.10
CA LEU A 105 2.36 -6.63 0.61
C LEU A 105 2.29 -5.18 1.07
N PHE A 106 1.38 -4.41 0.49
CA PHE A 106 0.99 -3.11 1.00
C PHE A 106 -0.45 -3.14 1.49
N GLY A 107 -0.66 -2.64 2.71
CA GLY A 107 -1.99 -2.23 3.16
C GLY A 107 -2.35 -0.91 2.50
N LEU A 108 -3.42 -0.91 1.70
CA LEU A 108 -3.97 0.26 1.04
C LEU A 108 -5.20 0.74 1.81
N LYS A 109 -5.24 2.03 2.15
CA LYS A 109 -6.47 2.71 2.56
C LYS A 109 -6.69 3.93 1.68
N ALA A 110 -7.94 4.13 1.25
CA ALA A 110 -8.33 5.31 0.48
C ALA A 110 -9.35 6.11 1.27
N TYR A 111 -9.17 7.42 1.31
CA TYR A 111 -10.09 8.37 1.93
C TYR A 111 -10.50 9.37 0.85
N PRO A 112 -11.64 9.15 0.17
CA PRO A 112 -12.10 10.09 -0.85
C PRO A 112 -12.42 11.45 -0.23
N GLN A 113 -12.32 12.51 -1.02
CA GLN A 113 -12.63 13.89 -0.67
C GLN A 113 -13.72 14.41 -1.63
N GLY A 114 -14.56 15.36 -1.24
CA GLY A 114 -15.66 15.84 -2.11
C GLY A 114 -15.22 16.61 -3.35
N ASP A 115 -13.93 16.92 -3.49
CA ASP A 115 -13.38 17.57 -4.68
C ASP A 115 -12.87 16.57 -5.75
N GLY A 116 -13.18 15.28 -5.59
CA GLY A 116 -12.77 14.22 -6.50
C GLY A 116 -11.36 13.68 -6.25
N ARG A 117 -10.62 14.24 -5.28
CA ARG A 117 -9.34 13.69 -4.85
C ARG A 117 -9.54 12.57 -3.83
N ALA A 118 -8.49 11.79 -3.61
CA ALA A 118 -8.45 10.84 -2.51
C ALA A 118 -7.10 10.92 -1.81
N LYS A 119 -7.13 10.93 -0.47
CA LYS A 119 -5.95 10.65 0.33
C LYS A 119 -5.72 9.14 0.30
N ILE A 120 -4.58 8.74 -0.25
CA ILE A 120 -4.14 7.35 -0.31
C ILE A 120 -3.09 7.11 0.76
N GLU A 121 -3.31 6.10 1.60
CA GLU A 121 -2.32 5.59 2.54
C GLU A 121 -1.85 4.20 2.10
N LEU A 122 -0.53 4.03 2.03
CA LEU A 122 0.11 2.74 1.75
C LEU A 122 1.08 2.41 2.87
N THR A 123 0.91 1.25 3.49
CA THR A 123 1.82 0.76 4.54
C THR A 123 2.48 -0.52 4.06
N PRO A 124 3.82 -0.60 3.99
CA PRO A 124 4.51 -1.85 3.71
C PRO A 124 4.29 -2.84 4.87
N GLU A 125 3.98 -4.08 4.54
CA GLU A 125 3.62 -5.11 5.49
C GLU A 125 4.18 -6.47 5.04
N VAL A 126 4.49 -7.33 6.01
CA VAL A 126 4.88 -8.73 5.76
C VAL A 126 3.92 -9.64 6.51
N GLU A 127 3.10 -10.40 5.77
CA GLU A 127 2.31 -11.49 6.32
C GLU A 127 3.19 -12.73 6.45
N HIS A 128 3.06 -13.50 7.53
CA HIS A 128 3.88 -14.67 7.80
C HIS A 128 3.20 -15.72 8.69
N GLY A 129 3.72 -16.95 8.64
CA GLY A 129 3.26 -18.08 9.43
C GLY A 129 1.98 -18.72 8.90
N GLU A 130 1.39 -19.59 9.72
CA GLU A 130 0.18 -20.31 9.34
C GLU A 130 -1.07 -19.45 9.42
N MET A 131 -2.02 -19.75 8.54
CA MET A 131 -3.32 -19.12 8.48
C MET A 131 -4.15 -19.56 9.69
N LYS A 132 -4.49 -18.60 10.57
CA LYS A 132 -5.18 -18.86 11.84
C LYS A 132 -6.40 -17.97 12.01
N THR A 133 -7.39 -18.44 12.74
CA THR A 133 -8.55 -17.63 13.11
C THR A 133 -8.10 -16.55 14.09
N GLN A 134 -8.24 -15.29 13.68
CA GLN A 134 -8.00 -14.10 14.47
C GLN A 134 -9.35 -13.46 14.82
N PHE A 135 -9.42 -12.84 15.99
CA PHE A 135 -10.63 -12.17 16.44
C PHE A 135 -10.41 -10.66 16.35
N ILE A 136 -11.07 -10.01 15.41
CA ILE A 136 -10.92 -8.58 15.17
C ILE A 136 -12.14 -7.84 15.72
N GLY A 137 -11.88 -6.88 16.60
CA GLY A 137 -12.90 -5.97 17.10
C GLY A 137 -13.25 -4.93 16.02
N ARG A 138 -14.52 -4.88 15.64
CA ARG A 138 -15.08 -3.85 14.75
C ARG A 138 -16.42 -3.40 15.31
N ASP A 139 -16.54 -2.09 15.58
CA ASP A 139 -17.80 -1.46 16.00
C ASP A 139 -18.50 -2.19 17.17
N GLY A 140 -17.73 -2.56 18.20
CA GLY A 140 -18.24 -3.28 19.39
C GLY A 140 -18.53 -4.78 19.20
N SER A 141 -18.34 -5.30 17.98
CA SER A 141 -18.47 -6.73 17.67
C SER A 141 -17.10 -7.37 17.46
N VAL A 142 -16.94 -8.62 17.92
CA VAL A 142 -15.73 -9.42 17.66
C VAL A 142 -16.06 -10.40 16.55
N LEU A 143 -15.41 -10.25 15.40
CA LEU A 143 -15.63 -11.13 14.26
C LEU A 143 -14.44 -12.08 14.08
N PRO A 144 -14.67 -13.40 13.94
CA PRO A 144 -13.63 -14.31 13.53
C PRO A 144 -13.25 -14.01 12.07
N GLN A 145 -11.98 -13.73 11.84
CA GLN A 145 -11.40 -13.54 10.52
C GLN A 145 -10.18 -14.46 10.38
N LEU A 146 -10.09 -15.17 9.26
CA LEU A 146 -8.94 -15.99 8.95
C LEU A 146 -7.79 -15.10 8.46
N GLY A 147 -6.60 -15.25 9.03
CA GLY A 147 -5.44 -14.42 8.68
C GLY A 147 -4.12 -14.94 9.21
N GLN A 148 -3.03 -14.42 8.67
CA GLN A 148 -1.65 -14.68 9.10
C GLN A 148 -1.19 -13.60 10.09
N ASP A 149 -0.10 -13.89 10.82
CA ASP A 149 0.58 -12.85 11.59
C ASP A 149 1.21 -11.83 10.65
N ARG A 150 1.41 -10.61 11.15
CA ARG A 150 1.87 -9.51 10.32
C ARG A 150 2.89 -8.63 11.01
N VAL A 151 3.97 -8.33 10.29
CA VAL A 151 4.90 -7.24 10.60
C VAL A 151 4.46 -6.02 9.81
N VAL A 152 4.01 -4.98 10.52
CA VAL A 152 3.60 -3.70 9.92
C VAL A 152 4.75 -2.71 10.02
N LEU A 153 5.18 -2.16 8.88
CA LEU A 153 6.29 -1.20 8.81
C LEU A 153 5.76 0.24 8.88
N ASP A 154 5.16 0.61 10.01
CA ASP A 154 4.45 1.89 10.17
C ASP A 154 5.32 3.12 9.92
N LYS A 155 6.62 3.04 10.24
CA LYS A 155 7.57 4.13 9.98
C LYS A 155 7.87 4.34 8.50
N LEU A 156 7.46 3.40 7.65
CA LEU A 156 7.57 3.47 6.19
C LEU A 156 6.21 3.74 5.52
N ARG A 157 5.19 4.11 6.31
CA ARG A 157 3.86 4.47 5.80
C ARG A 157 3.94 5.71 4.92
N LEU A 158 3.31 5.60 3.76
CA LEU A 158 3.12 6.67 2.80
C LEU A 158 1.73 7.25 2.95
N SER A 159 1.63 8.58 2.83
CA SER A 159 0.34 9.26 2.70
C SER A 159 0.45 10.35 1.64
N ALA A 160 -0.42 10.30 0.64
CA ALA A 160 -0.41 11.24 -0.48
C ALA A 160 -1.84 11.60 -0.90
N MET A 161 -2.05 12.86 -1.24
CA MET A 161 -3.30 13.31 -1.87
C MET A 161 -3.19 13.14 -3.39
N LEU A 162 -4.00 12.27 -3.96
CA LEU A 162 -4.02 12.01 -5.40
C LEU A 162 -5.25 12.64 -6.05
N ALA A 163 -5.04 13.28 -7.20
CA ALA A 163 -6.12 13.68 -8.10
C ALA A 163 -6.38 12.56 -9.13
N PRO A 164 -7.56 12.52 -9.76
CA PRO A 164 -7.84 11.55 -10.81
C PRO A 164 -6.75 11.55 -11.89
N GLY A 165 -6.20 10.37 -12.17
CA GLY A 165 -5.09 10.19 -13.10
C GLY A 165 -3.69 10.30 -12.50
N HIS A 166 -3.51 10.90 -11.31
CA HIS A 166 -2.22 10.87 -10.61
C HIS A 166 -1.85 9.44 -10.19
N VAL A 167 -0.55 9.17 -10.18
CA VAL A 167 0.00 7.86 -9.82
C VAL A 167 0.97 8.02 -8.66
N LEU A 168 0.71 7.30 -7.58
CA LEU A 168 1.69 7.07 -6.54
C LEU A 168 2.59 5.91 -6.96
N MET A 169 3.89 6.18 -7.07
CA MET A 169 4.91 5.19 -7.43
C MET A 169 5.74 4.83 -6.20
N ILE A 170 5.99 3.54 -6.01
CA ILE A 170 6.94 3.00 -5.04
C ILE A 170 7.90 2.04 -5.74
N SER A 171 9.19 2.15 -5.44
CA SER A 171 10.20 1.22 -5.94
C SER A 171 11.33 1.02 -4.94
N GLY A 172 12.23 0.10 -5.24
CA GLY A 172 13.55 0.05 -4.61
C GLY A 172 14.45 1.22 -5.04
N THR A 173 15.46 1.54 -4.23
CA THR A 173 16.57 2.41 -4.59
C THR A 173 17.53 1.73 -5.58
N PRO A 174 18.39 2.48 -6.30
CA PRO A 174 19.41 1.88 -7.16
C PRO A 174 20.35 0.92 -6.42
N ASP A 175 20.76 1.33 -5.22
CA ASP A 175 21.45 0.53 -4.20
C ASP A 175 20.43 -0.38 -3.49
N VAL A 176 20.48 -1.68 -3.76
CA VAL A 176 19.49 -2.65 -3.27
C VAL A 176 19.87 -3.09 -1.86
N LYS A 177 19.00 -2.80 -0.89
CA LYS A 177 19.21 -3.13 0.53
C LYS A 177 17.89 -3.20 1.29
N GLY A 178 17.96 -3.76 2.50
CA GLY A 178 16.86 -3.71 3.47
C GLY A 178 15.52 -4.21 2.94
N ALA A 179 14.43 -3.60 3.42
CA ALA A 179 13.08 -3.85 2.93
C ALA A 179 12.94 -3.62 1.41
N GLY A 180 13.68 -2.67 0.83
CA GLY A 180 13.69 -2.42 -0.61
C GLY A 180 14.09 -3.63 -1.44
N SER A 181 15.11 -4.37 -0.98
CA SER A 181 15.50 -5.64 -1.58
C SER A 181 14.36 -6.65 -1.49
N SER A 182 13.80 -6.83 -0.30
CA SER A 182 12.78 -7.84 -0.04
C SER A 182 11.47 -7.60 -0.82
N PHE A 183 11.06 -6.34 -1.00
CA PHE A 183 9.81 -6.00 -1.67
C PHE A 183 9.97 -5.88 -3.20
N PHE A 184 11.07 -5.30 -3.68
CA PHE A 184 11.18 -4.87 -5.08
C PHE A 184 12.23 -5.61 -5.90
N THR A 185 12.83 -6.67 -5.35
CA THR A 185 13.80 -7.50 -6.07
C THR A 185 13.32 -8.95 -6.11
N GLU A 186 13.53 -9.63 -7.24
CA GLU A 186 13.38 -11.07 -7.38
C GLU A 186 14.57 -11.60 -8.14
N THR A 187 15.21 -12.65 -7.62
CA THR A 187 16.22 -13.38 -8.36
C THR A 187 15.62 -14.70 -8.78
N ASP A 188 15.55 -14.91 -10.08
CA ASP A 188 15.10 -16.16 -10.68
C ASP A 188 16.10 -16.61 -11.74
N SER A 189 16.55 -17.86 -11.65
CA SER A 189 17.53 -18.46 -12.58
C SER A 189 18.79 -17.60 -12.79
N GLY A 190 19.27 -16.93 -11.73
CA GLY A 190 20.43 -16.03 -11.76
C GLY A 190 20.17 -14.64 -12.36
N THR A 191 18.98 -14.40 -12.90
CA THR A 191 18.56 -13.07 -13.39
C THR A 191 17.85 -12.33 -12.27
N THR A 192 18.27 -11.09 -12.01
CA THR A 192 17.65 -10.23 -11.00
C THR A 192 16.67 -9.27 -11.66
N TYR A 193 15.39 -9.44 -11.35
CA TYR A 193 14.30 -8.58 -11.76
C TYR A 193 14.02 -7.53 -10.69
N ARG A 194 13.70 -6.31 -11.13
CA ARG A 194 13.24 -5.23 -10.26
C ARG A 194 11.78 -4.94 -10.53
N ARG A 195 11.02 -4.72 -9.46
CA ARG A 195 9.60 -4.38 -9.53
C ARG A 195 9.39 -2.91 -9.18
N ILE A 196 8.27 -2.38 -9.64
CA ILE A 196 7.76 -1.07 -9.27
C ILE A 196 6.26 -1.25 -8.99
N LEU A 197 5.78 -0.63 -7.91
CA LEU A 197 4.36 -0.57 -7.59
C LEU A 197 3.81 0.78 -8.04
N LEU A 198 2.72 0.74 -8.79
CA LEU A 198 2.01 1.91 -9.28
C LEU A 198 0.57 1.87 -8.77
N VAL A 199 0.16 2.93 -8.09
CA VAL A 199 -1.21 3.10 -7.61
C VAL A 199 -1.79 4.35 -8.26
N ARG A 200 -2.64 4.15 -9.26
CA ARG A 200 -3.31 5.24 -9.98
C ARG A 200 -4.71 5.46 -9.41
N LEU A 201 -5.04 6.70 -9.08
CA LEU A 201 -6.43 7.05 -8.77
C LEU A 201 -7.22 7.12 -10.08
N ALA A 202 -8.22 6.24 -10.24
CA ALA A 202 -9.07 6.24 -11.42
C ALA A 202 -10.17 7.30 -11.32
N VAL A 203 -11.07 7.15 -10.34
CA VAL A 203 -12.20 8.05 -10.05
C VAL A 203 -12.65 7.81 -8.62
N THR A 204 -13.25 8.83 -7.99
CA THR A 204 -14.00 8.71 -6.73
C THR A 204 -15.47 9.00 -7.00
N GLN A 205 -16.39 8.21 -6.45
CA GLN A 205 -17.84 8.47 -6.53
C GLN A 205 -18.36 9.21 -5.28
N TYR A 206 -17.45 9.76 -4.47
CA TYR A 206 -17.80 10.46 -3.25
C TYR A 206 -18.18 11.89 -3.56
N ASP A 207 -19.35 12.30 -3.08
CA ASP A 207 -19.89 13.64 -3.20
C ASP A 207 -20.26 14.13 -1.80
N ASP A 208 -19.58 15.20 -1.35
CA ASP A 208 -19.80 15.80 -0.01
C ASP A 208 -21.21 16.39 0.11
N LEU A 209 -21.92 16.64 -0.99
CA LEU A 209 -23.28 17.18 -0.99
C LEU A 209 -24.34 16.19 -0.47
N PHE A 210 -24.00 14.89 -0.36
CA PHE A 210 -24.91 13.84 0.10
C PHE A 210 -24.41 13.12 1.36
N ALA A 211 -23.34 13.60 2.00
CA ALA A 211 -22.95 13.09 3.31
C ALA A 211 -24.01 13.55 4.34
N PRO A 212 -24.59 12.64 5.16
CA PRO A 212 -25.52 13.05 6.20
C PRO A 212 -24.77 13.98 7.14
N ASP A 213 -25.27 15.20 7.26
CA ASP A 213 -24.77 16.24 8.16
C ASP A 213 -24.56 15.57 9.53
N GLN A 214 -23.31 15.49 9.99
CA GLN A 214 -23.04 15.07 11.37
C GLN A 214 -23.66 16.16 12.24
N MET A 215 -24.91 15.93 12.66
CA MET A 215 -25.65 16.79 13.56
C MET A 215 -24.74 17.10 14.75
N VAL A 216 -24.23 18.33 14.75
CA VAL A 216 -23.51 18.93 15.87
C VAL A 216 -24.47 18.85 17.04
N VAL A 217 -24.18 17.97 17.99
CA VAL A 217 -24.95 17.89 19.23
C VAL A 217 -24.89 19.27 19.87
N PRO A 218 -26.03 19.97 20.08
CA PRO A 218 -25.99 21.30 20.64
C PRO A 218 -25.40 21.22 22.04
N LEU A 219 -24.42 22.08 22.30
CA LEU A 219 -23.80 22.30 23.59
C LEU A 219 -24.91 22.62 24.60
N ALA A 220 -25.23 21.67 25.47
CA ALA A 220 -26.16 21.91 26.56
C ALA A 220 -25.51 22.91 27.53
N THR A 221 -25.99 24.14 27.52
CA THR A 221 -25.70 25.13 28.56
C THR A 221 -26.28 24.62 29.88
N PRO A 222 -25.50 24.54 30.98
CA PRO A 222 -26.08 24.29 32.29
C PRO A 222 -26.80 25.56 32.75
N GLY A 223 -28.13 25.51 32.83
CA GLY A 223 -28.95 26.52 33.47
C GLY A 223 -29.27 26.08 34.90
N GLU A 224 -28.73 26.86 35.85
CA GLU A 224 -29.08 27.07 37.28
C GLU A 224 -29.61 25.90 38.14
#